data_AF-A0A6S7HV84-F1
#
_entry.id   AF-A0A6S7HV84-F1
#
_cell.length_a   1.000
_cell.length_b   1.000
_cell.length_c   1.000
_cell.angle_alpha   90.00
_cell.angle_beta   90.00
_cell.angle_gamma   90.00
#
_symmetry.space_group_name_H-M   'P 1'
#
loop_
_entity.id
_entity.type
_entity.pdbx_description
1 polymer ?
#
loop_
_entity_poly.entity_id
_entity_poly.type
_entity_poly.pdbx_seq_one_letter_code
_entity_poly.pdbx_strand_id
1 'polypeptide(L)'
;MSDQYAVVGYVESSIPPGNALKLGKQGEEDMWVAIAKTEWGTIPGKADKDGTCWYFYFWKEYRTSQEFAYVTSIRPTKLVKSDSPPPLAVLSGYQTGGSGYLYAAVAETDWGTIPGKAKGDTCWYPYGNTEHKTKNFSWVVLDE
;
A
#
# COMPACT_ATOMS: atom_id res chain seq x y z
N MET A 1 21.08 -18.68 11.15
CA MET A 1 20.48 -18.45 9.83
C MET A 1 20.32 -16.94 9.68
N SER A 2 21.22 -16.32 8.91
CA SER A 2 21.53 -14.89 8.92
C SER A 2 20.68 -14.08 7.93
N ASP A 3 19.95 -13.09 8.43
CA ASP A 3 19.66 -11.74 7.89
C ASP A 3 19.73 -11.46 6.37
N GLN A 4 19.23 -12.35 5.51
CA GLN A 4 19.27 -12.14 4.05
C GLN A 4 18.03 -11.47 3.42
N TYR A 5 16.93 -11.18 4.13
CA TYR A 5 15.63 -11.08 3.43
C TYR A 5 14.62 -9.99 3.83
N ALA A 6 15.00 -8.89 4.49
CA ALA A 6 14.11 -7.73 4.52
C ALA A 6 14.26 -6.89 3.23
N VAL A 7 13.92 -7.47 2.08
CA VAL A 7 13.94 -6.77 0.77
C VAL A 7 12.91 -5.62 0.76
N VAL A 8 11.83 -5.78 1.53
CA VAL A 8 10.84 -4.74 1.81
C VAL A 8 11.08 -4.24 3.24
N GLY A 9 11.15 -2.93 3.39
CA GLY A 9 11.29 -2.25 4.68
C GLY A 9 10.14 -1.29 4.95
N TYR A 10 10.03 -0.86 6.21
CA TYR A 10 9.04 0.13 6.65
C TYR A 10 9.78 1.26 7.35
N VAL A 11 9.67 2.47 6.80
CA VAL A 11 10.37 3.65 7.32
C VAL A 11 9.35 4.67 7.77
N GLU A 12 9.35 4.96 9.07
CA GLU A 12 8.64 6.12 9.62
C GLU A 12 9.45 7.37 9.28
N SER A 13 8.82 8.33 8.62
CA SER A 13 9.45 9.58 8.20
C SER A 13 8.36 10.61 7.89
N SER A 14 8.68 11.89 8.08
CA SER A 14 7.80 13.00 7.68
C SER A 14 7.81 13.27 6.18
N ILE A 15 8.79 12.71 5.45
CA ILE A 15 8.88 12.78 3.99
C ILE A 15 9.19 11.39 3.41
N PRO A 16 8.82 11.10 2.16
CA PRO A 16 9.12 9.81 1.56
C PRO A 16 10.64 9.58 1.47
N PRO A 17 11.17 8.46 2.00
CA PRO A 17 12.56 8.10 1.76
C PRO A 17 12.80 7.78 0.28
N GLY A 18 14.04 7.92 -0.19
CA GLY A 18 14.38 7.82 -1.62
C GLY A 18 14.06 6.47 -2.27
N ASN A 19 13.91 5.41 -1.46
CA ASN A 19 13.54 4.06 -1.90
C ASN A 19 12.10 3.66 -1.52
N ALA A 20 11.25 4.64 -1.17
CA ALA A 20 9.83 4.42 -0.96
C ALA A 20 9.14 4.05 -2.28
N LEU A 21 8.17 3.13 -2.19
CA LEU A 21 7.42 2.64 -3.33
C LEU A 21 6.43 3.70 -3.85
N LYS A 22 6.93 4.56 -4.74
CA LYS A 22 6.17 5.60 -5.44
C LYS A 22 5.44 5.00 -6.65
N LEU A 23 4.31 4.35 -6.39
CA LEU A 23 3.59 3.54 -7.38
C LEU A 23 2.20 4.08 -7.73
N GLY A 24 1.81 5.21 -7.13
CA GLY A 24 0.54 5.86 -7.40
C GLY A 24 0.69 7.27 -7.93
N LYS A 25 -0.37 7.75 -8.59
CA LYS A 25 -0.50 9.12 -9.06
C LYS A 25 -1.98 9.54 -9.01
N GLN A 26 -2.25 10.68 -8.39
CA GLN A 26 -3.58 11.30 -8.32
C GLN A 26 -3.50 12.71 -8.91
N GLY A 27 -3.99 12.89 -10.13
CA GLY A 27 -3.72 14.09 -10.91
C GLY A 27 -2.22 14.21 -11.21
N GLU A 28 -1.59 15.30 -10.78
CA GLU A 28 -0.13 15.50 -10.91
C GLU A 28 0.66 15.00 -9.70
N GLU A 29 -0.02 14.69 -8.59
CA GLU A 29 0.61 14.32 -7.32
C GLU A 29 1.01 12.85 -7.29
N ASP A 30 2.28 12.60 -6.95
CA ASP A 30 2.78 11.27 -6.68
C ASP A 30 2.20 10.73 -5.36
N MET A 31 1.95 9.42 -5.33
CA MET A 31 1.47 8.71 -4.15
C MET A 31 2.35 7.50 -3.87
N TRP A 32 2.63 7.28 -2.60
CA TRP A 32 3.46 6.19 -2.11
C TRP A 32 2.62 5.11 -1.43
N VAL A 33 3.08 3.86 -1.53
CA VAL A 33 2.53 2.78 -0.72
C VAL A 33 2.92 3.03 0.75
N ALA A 34 1.94 3.01 1.64
CA ALA A 34 2.15 3.29 3.06
C ALA A 34 1.37 2.32 3.95
N ILE A 35 1.75 2.27 5.22
CA ILE A 35 1.07 1.47 6.25
C ILE A 35 0.87 2.35 7.48
N ALA A 36 -0.39 2.50 7.89
CA ALA A 36 -0.73 3.08 9.18
C ALA A 36 -0.59 2.03 10.29
N LYS A 37 0.03 2.42 11.41
CA LYS A 37 0.11 1.62 12.62
C LYS A 37 -1.06 2.00 13.51
N THR A 38 -1.94 1.05 13.79
CA THR A 38 -3.18 1.30 14.52
C THR A 38 -3.40 0.20 15.56
N GLU A 39 -4.34 0.44 16.48
CA GLU A 39 -4.82 -0.60 17.40
C GLU A 39 -5.46 -1.80 16.67
N TRP A 40 -5.86 -1.63 15.41
CA TRP A 40 -6.44 -2.69 14.56
C TRP A 40 -5.41 -3.43 13.69
N GLY A 41 -4.13 -3.13 13.89
CA GLY A 41 -3.01 -3.72 13.17
C GLY A 41 -2.32 -2.74 12.23
N THR A 42 -1.56 -3.29 11.29
CA THR A 42 -0.84 -2.56 10.25
C THR A 42 -1.73 -2.45 9.02
N ILE A 43 -2.26 -1.27 8.76
CA ILE A 43 -3.26 -1.04 7.74
C ILE A 43 -2.61 -0.43 6.49
N PRO A 44 -2.56 -1.16 5.37
CA PRO A 44 -2.03 -0.60 4.14
C PRO A 44 -2.94 0.49 3.58
N GLY A 45 -2.30 1.47 2.95
CA GLY A 45 -2.93 2.66 2.37
C GLY A 45 -1.96 3.40 1.45
N LYS A 46 -2.15 4.71 1.34
CA LYS A 46 -1.33 5.60 0.52
C LYS A 46 -0.78 6.75 1.35
N ALA A 47 0.37 7.29 0.98
CA ALA A 47 0.89 8.54 1.55
C ALA A 47 1.32 9.52 0.46
N ASP A 48 1.34 10.81 0.78
CA ASP A 48 1.84 11.87 -0.10
C ASP A 48 3.29 12.25 0.25
N LYS A 49 3.79 13.25 -0.47
CA LYS A 49 5.13 13.83 -0.29
C LYS A 49 5.28 14.66 1.00
N ASP A 50 4.16 15.08 1.59
CA ASP A 50 4.11 15.99 2.74
C ASP A 50 3.88 15.23 4.07
N GLY A 51 3.94 13.89 4.03
CA GLY A 51 3.89 13.05 5.22
C GLY A 51 2.48 12.76 5.72
N THR A 52 1.46 12.86 4.86
CA THR A 52 0.09 12.44 5.21
C THR A 52 -0.16 11.04 4.68
N CYS A 53 -0.57 10.12 5.56
CA CYS A 53 -1.01 8.78 5.21
C CYS A 53 -2.54 8.68 5.30
N TRP A 54 -3.15 8.12 4.26
CA TRP A 54 -4.56 7.73 4.21
C TRP A 54 -4.67 6.22 4.21
N TYR A 55 -5.49 5.72 5.11
CA TYR A 55 -5.76 4.29 5.27
C TYR A 55 -7.24 4.10 5.56
N PHE A 56 -7.73 2.88 5.38
CA PHE A 56 -9.15 2.60 5.65
C PHE A 56 -9.35 1.35 6.49
N TYR A 57 -10.33 1.45 7.37
CA TYR A 57 -10.74 0.40 8.27
C TYR A 57 -12.27 0.45 8.42
N PHE A 58 -12.95 -0.69 8.27
CA PHE A 58 -14.42 -0.77 8.35
C PHE A 58 -15.16 0.33 7.57
N TRP A 59 -14.89 0.45 6.26
CA TRP A 59 -15.61 1.37 5.35
C TRP A 59 -15.42 2.87 5.61
N LYS A 60 -14.52 3.22 6.54
CA LYS A 60 -14.16 4.60 6.83
C LYS A 60 -12.71 4.86 6.45
N GLU A 61 -12.49 5.96 5.72
CA GLU A 61 -11.16 6.50 5.49
C GLU A 61 -10.70 7.29 6.73
N TYR A 62 -9.47 7.03 7.12
CA TYR A 62 -8.75 7.71 8.17
C TYR A 62 -7.51 8.34 7.57
N ARG A 63 -7.01 9.37 8.24
CA ARG A 63 -5.73 9.98 7.90
C ARG A 63 -4.89 10.17 9.15
N THR A 64 -3.59 10.04 8.98
CA THR A 64 -2.63 10.34 10.02
C THR A 64 -1.37 10.92 9.41
N SER A 65 -0.77 11.89 10.09
CA SER A 65 0.57 12.40 9.78
C SER A 65 1.63 11.86 10.76
N GLN A 66 1.22 10.94 11.63
CA GLN A 66 2.02 10.30 12.67
C GLN A 66 1.74 8.80 12.64
N GLU A 67 2.61 7.98 13.22
CA GLU A 67 2.33 6.53 13.38
C GLU A 67 2.03 5.80 12.05
N PHE A 68 2.78 6.13 11.00
CA PHE A 68 2.75 5.39 9.74
C PHE A 68 4.17 5.22 9.20
N ALA A 69 4.33 4.26 8.30
CA ALA A 69 5.57 4.03 7.59
C ALA A 69 5.35 4.00 6.08
N TYR A 70 6.29 4.57 5.34
CA TYR A 70 6.41 4.33 3.90
C TYR A 70 6.90 2.90 3.69
N VAL A 71 6.29 2.20 2.74
CA VAL A 71 6.81 0.91 2.27
C VAL A 71 7.99 1.21 1.35
N THR A 72 9.13 0.61 1.65
CA THR A 72 10.37 0.79 0.92
C THR A 72 10.86 -0.53 0.35
N SER A 73 11.64 -0.48 -0.71
CA SER A 73 12.38 -1.66 -1.16
C SER A 73 13.78 -1.31 -1.63
N ILE A 74 14.71 -2.22 -1.39
CA ILE A 74 16.07 -2.14 -1.95
C ILE A 74 16.17 -2.85 -3.32
N ARG A 75 15.11 -3.55 -3.74
CA ARG A 75 14.99 -4.12 -5.09
C ARG A 75 13.97 -3.33 -5.90
N PRO A 76 14.09 -3.33 -7.24
CA PRO A 76 13.02 -2.86 -8.10
C PRO A 76 11.71 -3.60 -7.81
N THR A 77 10.60 -2.95 -8.09
CA THR A 77 9.27 -3.56 -8.06
C THR A 77 8.60 -3.41 -9.42
N LYS A 78 7.66 -4.31 -9.69
CA LYS A 78 6.81 -4.26 -10.89
C LYS A 78 5.36 -4.43 -10.52
N LEU A 79 4.50 -3.90 -11.38
CA LEU A 79 3.05 -4.05 -11.30
C LEU A 79 2.62 -5.24 -12.16
N VAL A 80 1.93 -6.20 -11.56
CA VAL A 80 1.53 -7.45 -12.23
C VAL A 80 0.00 -7.63 -12.17
N LYS A 81 -0.63 -7.87 -13.32
CA LYS A 81 -2.03 -8.31 -13.39
C LYS A 81 -2.11 -9.81 -13.12
N SER A 82 -2.95 -10.20 -12.17
CA SER A 82 -3.19 -11.60 -11.81
C SER A 82 -4.48 -11.73 -11.00
N ASP A 83 -5.19 -12.85 -11.12
CA ASP A 83 -6.41 -13.14 -10.36
C ASP A 83 -6.13 -13.50 -8.90
N SER A 84 -4.88 -13.86 -8.58
CA SER A 84 -4.42 -14.22 -7.24
C SER A 84 -3.05 -13.60 -6.95
N PRO A 85 -2.63 -13.48 -5.66
CA PRO A 85 -1.34 -12.91 -5.32
C PRO A 85 -0.21 -13.67 -6.03
N PRO A 86 0.58 -13.02 -6.91
CA PRO A 86 1.73 -13.65 -7.55
C PRO A 86 2.81 -14.03 -6.52
N PRO A 87 3.73 -14.95 -6.86
CA PRO A 87 4.97 -15.11 -6.10
C PRO A 87 5.66 -13.76 -5.90
N LEU A 88 6.22 -13.55 -4.71
CA LEU A 88 6.89 -12.29 -4.32
C LEU A 88 5.99 -11.05 -4.27
N ALA A 89 4.66 -11.21 -4.24
CA ALA A 89 3.75 -10.12 -3.93
C ALA A 89 4.11 -9.49 -2.57
N VAL A 90 4.16 -8.16 -2.52
CA VAL A 90 4.55 -7.41 -1.34
C VAL A 90 3.45 -7.51 -0.29
N LEU A 91 3.69 -8.29 0.76
CA LEU A 91 2.82 -8.32 1.92
C LEU A 91 2.92 -6.97 2.65
N SER A 92 1.81 -6.27 2.80
CA SER A 92 1.77 -4.86 3.22
C SER A 92 1.04 -4.61 4.53
N GLY A 93 0.50 -5.63 5.18
CA GLY A 93 -0.14 -5.44 6.46
C GLY A 93 -1.00 -6.60 6.92
N TYR A 94 -1.53 -6.44 8.12
CA TYR A 94 -2.47 -7.36 8.74
C TYR A 94 -3.56 -6.56 9.46
N GLN A 95 -4.81 -6.93 9.19
CA GLN A 95 -5.98 -6.35 9.85
C GLN A 95 -6.67 -7.36 10.75
N THR A 96 -6.93 -6.95 12.00
CA THR A 96 -7.85 -7.67 12.89
C THR A 96 -9.30 -7.53 12.40
N GLY A 97 -10.20 -8.42 12.84
CA GLY A 97 -11.62 -8.36 12.44
C GLY A 97 -11.99 -9.06 11.13
N GLY A 98 -11.15 -9.95 10.61
CA GLY A 98 -11.51 -10.92 9.55
C GLY A 98 -10.77 -10.77 8.22
N SER A 99 -10.15 -9.62 7.96
CA SER A 99 -9.38 -9.40 6.72
C SER A 99 -8.06 -10.15 6.70
N GLY A 100 -7.36 -10.23 7.84
CA GLY A 100 -6.07 -10.95 7.96
C GLY A 100 -4.95 -10.26 7.16
N TYR A 101 -4.09 -11.05 6.53
CA TYR A 101 -2.97 -10.57 5.71
C TYR A 101 -3.44 -9.93 4.39
N LEU A 102 -2.83 -8.80 4.06
CA LEU A 102 -3.20 -7.96 2.92
C LEU A 102 -1.94 -7.53 2.14
N TYR A 103 -2.01 -7.59 0.81
CA TYR A 103 -0.89 -7.28 -0.07
C TYR A 103 -0.99 -5.87 -0.63
N ALA A 104 0.16 -5.25 -0.93
CA ALA A 104 0.20 -3.97 -1.62
C ALA A 104 -0.30 -4.15 -3.05
N ALA A 105 -1.18 -3.24 -3.46
CA ALA A 105 -1.74 -3.21 -4.79
C ALA A 105 -1.88 -1.77 -5.26
N VAL A 106 -2.00 -1.60 -6.57
CA VAL A 106 -2.31 -0.31 -7.20
C VAL A 106 -3.58 -0.46 -8.00
N ALA A 107 -4.63 0.23 -7.56
CA ALA A 107 -5.89 0.31 -8.28
C ALA A 107 -5.76 1.22 -9.50
N GLU A 108 -6.32 0.79 -10.63
CA GLU A 108 -6.44 1.60 -11.84
C GLU A 108 -7.83 2.18 -11.90
N THR A 109 -7.92 3.51 -11.86
CA THR A 109 -9.18 4.24 -11.68
C THR A 109 -9.21 5.45 -12.60
N ASP A 110 -10.40 6.04 -12.76
CA ASP A 110 -10.57 7.30 -13.52
C ASP A 110 -9.86 8.49 -12.85
N TRP A 111 -9.47 8.36 -11.57
CA TRP A 111 -8.73 9.37 -10.80
C TRP A 111 -7.21 9.16 -10.81
N GLY A 112 -6.74 8.15 -11.55
CA GLY A 112 -5.33 7.77 -11.65
C GLY A 112 -5.04 6.40 -11.01
N THR A 113 -3.77 6.19 -10.69
CA THR A 113 -3.28 4.95 -10.07
C THR A 113 -3.20 5.14 -8.56
N ILE A 114 -3.97 4.36 -7.80
CA ILE A 114 -4.13 4.61 -6.37
C ILE A 114 -3.56 3.43 -5.57
N PRO A 115 -2.53 3.65 -4.73
CA PRO A 115 -2.02 2.63 -3.83
C PRO A 115 -3.11 2.23 -2.84
N GLY A 116 -3.24 0.93 -2.65
CA GLY A 116 -4.22 0.34 -1.75
C GLY A 116 -3.76 -1.04 -1.33
N LYS A 117 -4.74 -1.89 -1.01
CA LYS A 117 -4.49 -3.26 -0.55
C LYS A 117 -5.36 -4.24 -1.30
N ALA A 118 -4.88 -5.48 -1.46
CA ALA A 118 -5.61 -6.52 -2.15
C ALA A 118 -5.58 -7.87 -1.41
N LYS A 119 -6.64 -8.64 -1.65
CA LYS A 119 -6.81 -10.03 -1.23
C LYS A 119 -7.76 -10.71 -2.19
N GLY A 120 -7.34 -11.83 -2.76
CA GLY A 120 -8.09 -12.49 -3.83
C GLY A 120 -8.23 -11.57 -5.04
N ASP A 121 -9.44 -11.50 -5.61
CA ASP A 121 -9.75 -10.73 -6.82
C ASP A 121 -10.16 -9.27 -6.54
N THR A 122 -9.99 -8.79 -5.31
CA THR A 122 -10.47 -7.48 -4.88
C THR A 122 -9.32 -6.62 -4.37
N CYS A 123 -9.21 -5.41 -4.90
CA CYS A 123 -8.40 -4.33 -4.36
C CYS A 123 -9.29 -3.26 -3.75
N TRP A 124 -8.87 -2.75 -2.61
CA TRP A 124 -9.51 -1.67 -1.89
C TRP A 124 -8.53 -0.51 -1.76
N TYR A 125 -9.01 0.71 -2.00
CA TYR A 125 -8.17 1.90 -2.04
C TYR A 125 -8.90 3.13 -1.46
N PRO A 126 -8.18 4.03 -0.77
CA PRO A 126 -8.74 5.27 -0.25
C PRO A 126 -8.77 6.37 -1.33
N TYR A 127 -9.94 6.98 -1.55
CA TYR A 127 -10.08 8.17 -2.39
C TYR A 127 -11.29 9.02 -1.96
N GLY A 128 -11.07 10.33 -1.85
CA GLY A 128 -12.14 11.28 -1.55
C GLY A 128 -12.80 11.07 -0.18
N ASN A 129 -12.04 10.64 0.84
CA ASN A 129 -12.53 10.31 2.19
C ASN A 129 -13.46 9.07 2.24
N THR A 130 -13.39 8.20 1.23
CA THR A 130 -14.24 6.99 1.13
C THR A 130 -13.40 5.78 0.71
N GLU A 131 -13.79 4.59 1.19
CA GLU A 131 -13.25 3.33 0.68
C GLU A 131 -13.91 2.97 -0.65
N HIS A 132 -13.07 2.68 -1.64
CA HIS A 132 -13.51 2.15 -2.93
C HIS A 132 -12.95 0.75 -3.12
N LYS A 133 -13.61 -0.03 -3.97
CA LYS A 133 -13.14 -1.36 -4.36
C LYS A 133 -13.15 -1.52 -5.88
N THR A 134 -12.20 -2.27 -6.40
CA THR A 134 -12.09 -2.57 -7.83
C THR A 134 -11.51 -3.96 -8.05
N LYS A 135 -11.85 -4.55 -9.20
CA LYS A 135 -11.15 -5.71 -9.76
C LYS A 135 -10.04 -5.31 -10.73
N ASN A 136 -10.04 -4.05 -11.17
CA ASN A 136 -8.99 -3.53 -12.04
C ASN A 136 -7.83 -2.96 -11.20
N PHE A 137 -6.90 -3.83 -10.84
CA PHE A 137 -5.72 -3.44 -10.08
C PHE A 137 -4.52 -4.28 -10.50
N SER A 138 -3.33 -3.88 -10.08
CA SER A 138 -2.10 -4.63 -10.25
C SER A 138 -1.48 -4.92 -8.88
N TRP A 139 -0.96 -6.13 -8.69
CA TRP A 139 -0.17 -6.51 -7.51
C TRP A 139 1.18 -5.83 -7.56
N VAL A 140 1.66 -5.33 -6.42
CA VAL A 140 3.05 -4.89 -6.28
C VAL A 140 3.91 -6.12 -6.00
N VAL A 141 4.85 -6.41 -6.89
CA VAL A 141 5.70 -7.61 -6.82
C VAL A 141 7.16 -7.16 -6.82
N LEU A 142 7.99 -7.80 -5.99
CA LEU A 142 9.45 -7.60 -6.06
C LEU A 142 9.96 -8.14 -7.40
N ASP A 143 10.80 -7.37 -8.08
CA ASP A 143 11.51 -7.87 -9.26
C ASP A 143 12.70 -8.73 -8.81
N GLU A 144 12.95 -9.81 -9.54
CA GLU A 144 14.02 -10.78 -9.22
C GLU A 144 15.43 -10.22 -9.47
#